data_AF-U4TRS6-F1
#
_entry.id   AF-U4TRS6-F1
#
_cell.length_a   1.000
_cell.length_b   1.000
_cell.length_c   1.000
_cell.angle_alpha   90.00
_cell.angle_beta   90.00
_cell.angle_gamma   90.00
#
_symmetry.space_group_name_H-M   'P 1'
#
loop_
_entity.id
_entity.type
_entity.pdbx_description
1 polymer ?
#
loop_
_entity_poly.entity_id
_entity_poly.type
_entity_poly.pdbx_seq_one_letter_code
_entity_poly.pdbx_strand_id
1 'polypeptide(L)'
;MDWNSTEPFCYNETVLNNNLWLNYRCEYNNVVFGNNSTYFIQECLGPEIPIVTLARTSSYERLAILDSSSRLRKRLKRFSKPQMKHIIVEMEFGYKAQVRMHLPAILREYEDTTFPLVLLV
;
A
#
# COMPACT_ATOMS: atom_id res chain seq x y z
N MET A 1 17.00 -14.56 25.57
CA MET A 1 15.87 -15.07 26.36
C MET A 1 15.28 -13.86 27.05
N ASP A 2 14.03 -13.54 26.73
CA ASP A 2 13.05 -12.81 27.54
C ASP A 2 11.78 -12.71 26.68
N TRP A 3 11.04 -13.82 26.64
CA TRP A 3 9.69 -13.92 26.09
C TRP A 3 8.72 -13.49 27.18
N ASN A 4 8.47 -12.17 27.33
CA ASN A 4 7.31 -11.71 28.09
C ASN A 4 6.86 -10.29 27.72
N SER A 5 6.49 -10.10 26.45
CA SER A 5 5.65 -8.97 26.07
C SER A 5 4.25 -9.49 25.78
N THR A 6 3.38 -9.43 26.78
CA THR A 6 1.93 -9.35 26.56
C THR A 6 1.65 -8.06 25.79
N GLU A 7 1.88 -8.08 24.47
CA GLU A 7 1.32 -7.06 23.58
C GLU A 7 -0.21 -7.16 23.69
N PRO A 8 -0.90 -6.03 23.90
CA PRO A 8 -2.34 -6.05 24.07
C PRO A 8 -2.95 -6.52 22.76
N PHE A 9 -3.67 -7.63 22.85
CA PHE A 9 -4.68 -8.18 21.95
C PHE A 9 -4.70 -7.57 20.54
N CYS A 10 -4.42 -8.39 19.53
CA CYS A 10 -4.85 -8.16 18.16
C CYS A 10 -6.28 -7.61 18.20
N TYR A 11 -6.48 -6.40 17.71
CA TYR A 11 -7.83 -5.87 17.52
C TYR A 11 -8.61 -6.90 16.69
N ASN A 12 -9.91 -7.06 16.95
CA ASN A 12 -10.81 -7.88 16.13
C ASN A 12 -10.96 -7.24 14.73
N GLU A 13 -9.89 -7.27 13.94
CA GLU A 13 -9.75 -6.69 12.60
C GLU A 13 -10.55 -7.47 11.54
N THR A 14 -11.19 -8.57 11.96
CA THR A 14 -12.05 -9.41 11.12
C THR A 14 -13.41 -8.79 10.81
N VAL A 15 -13.83 -7.74 11.53
CA VAL A 15 -15.15 -7.13 11.36
C VAL A 15 -15.07 -5.91 10.44
N LEU A 16 -15.48 -6.10 9.19
CA LEU A 16 -15.66 -5.04 8.18
C LEU A 16 -16.92 -4.18 8.42
N ASN A 17 -17.29 -3.86 9.67
CA ASN A 17 -18.43 -2.96 9.89
C ASN A 17 -17.95 -1.50 9.88
N ASN A 18 -18.36 -0.78 8.82
CA ASN A 18 -18.17 0.66 8.60
C ASN A 18 -16.72 1.17 8.78
N ASN A 19 -15.75 0.47 8.20
CA ASN A 19 -14.33 0.76 8.40
C ASN A 19 -13.58 1.15 7.12
N LEU A 20 -12.53 1.95 7.33
CA LEU A 20 -11.47 2.42 6.42
C LEU A 20 -11.00 1.40 5.35
N TRP A 21 -11.18 0.10 5.62
CA TRP A 21 -10.75 -1.03 4.79
C TRP A 21 -11.67 -1.36 3.61
N LEU A 22 -12.94 -0.94 3.65
CA LEU A 22 -13.86 -1.08 2.51
C LEU A 22 -13.42 -0.19 1.33
N ASN A 23 -12.91 1.00 1.64
CA ASN A 23 -12.40 1.95 0.64
C ASN A 23 -10.87 1.94 0.55
N TYR A 24 -10.24 0.81 0.88
CA TYR A 24 -8.79 0.68 0.80
C TYR A 24 -8.32 0.80 -0.65
N ARG A 25 -7.50 1.82 -0.95
CA ARG A 25 -6.96 2.07 -2.28
C ARG A 25 -5.97 0.97 -2.64
N CYS A 26 -6.26 0.25 -3.71
CA CYS A 26 -5.41 -0.81 -4.20
C CYS A 26 -5.35 -0.83 -5.73
N GLU A 27 -4.16 -0.63 -6.28
CA GLU A 27 -3.91 -0.59 -7.73
C GLU A 27 -3.03 -1.76 -8.19
N TYR A 28 -2.25 -2.33 -7.28
CA TYR A 28 -1.42 -3.50 -7.55
C TYR A 28 -1.94 -4.69 -6.73
N ASN A 29 -2.46 -5.70 -7.42
CA ASN A 29 -3.20 -6.81 -6.81
C ASN A 29 -2.63 -8.15 -7.29
N ASN A 30 -2.56 -9.11 -6.37
CA ASN A 30 -2.51 -10.53 -6.70
C ASN A 30 -3.78 -11.21 -6.18
N VAL A 31 -4.33 -12.15 -6.93
CA VAL A 31 -5.63 -12.77 -6.62
C VAL A 31 -5.55 -14.29 -6.76
N VAL A 32 -6.02 -14.99 -5.73
CA VAL A 32 -6.07 -16.46 -5.69
C VAL A 32 -7.50 -16.91 -5.47
N PHE A 33 -8.06 -17.62 -6.45
CA PHE A 33 -9.42 -18.16 -6.37
C PHE A 33 -9.46 -19.46 -5.59
N GLY A 34 -10.54 -19.67 -4.82
CA GLY A 34 -10.86 -20.99 -4.28
C GLY A 34 -11.36 -21.95 -5.36
N ASN A 35 -11.50 -23.24 -5.03
CA ASN A 35 -11.79 -24.30 -6.01
C ASN A 35 -13.01 -24.05 -6.91
N ASN A 36 -14.08 -23.46 -6.37
CA ASN A 36 -15.32 -23.19 -7.13
C ASN A 36 -15.42 -21.74 -7.60
N SER A 37 -14.35 -20.94 -7.44
CA SER A 37 -14.27 -19.53 -7.81
C SER A 37 -15.38 -18.64 -7.23
N THR A 38 -16.13 -19.10 -6.22
CA THR A 38 -17.15 -18.32 -5.51
C THR A 38 -16.55 -17.22 -4.65
N TYR A 39 -15.33 -17.46 -4.16
CA TYR A 39 -14.56 -16.55 -3.34
C TYR A 39 -13.12 -16.50 -3.84
N PHE A 40 -12.45 -15.39 -3.56
CA PHE A 40 -11.03 -15.22 -3.83
C PHE A 40 -10.35 -14.50 -2.68
N ILE A 41 -9.06 -14.79 -2.52
CA ILE A 41 -8.14 -14.04 -1.68
C ILE A 41 -7.55 -12.94 -2.55
N GLN A 42 -7.71 -11.69 -2.11
CA GLN A 42 -7.09 -10.51 -2.70
C GLN A 42 -5.88 -10.11 -1.85
N GLU A 43 -4.69 -10.26 -2.40
CA GLU A 43 -3.46 -9.68 -1.87
C GLU A 43 -3.29 -8.30 -2.51
N CYS A 44 -3.61 -7.26 -1.74
CA CYS A 44 -3.35 -5.89 -2.14
C CYS A 44 -1.88 -5.55 -1.83
N LEU A 45 -1.10 -5.26 -2.87
CA LEU A 45 0.34 -5.05 -2.77
C LEU A 45 0.73 -3.57 -2.86
N GLY A 46 -0.20 -2.68 -3.19
CA GLY A 46 0.07 -1.24 -3.24
C GLY A 46 -1.03 -0.42 -3.92
N PRO A 47 -0.92 0.93 -3.88
CA PRO A 47 0.25 1.71 -3.46
C PRO A 47 0.37 1.96 -1.94
N GLU A 48 -0.68 1.64 -1.18
CA GLU A 48 -0.65 1.73 0.28
C GLU A 48 -0.06 0.46 0.91
N ILE A 49 0.04 0.44 2.24
CA ILE A 49 0.62 -0.71 2.98
C ILE A 49 -0.15 -2.00 2.63
N PRO A 50 0.52 -3.12 2.33
CA PRO A 50 -0.18 -4.33 1.89
C PRO A 50 -1.26 -4.83 2.85
N ILE A 51 -2.32 -5.39 2.30
CA ILE A 51 -3.39 -6.10 3.03
C ILE A 51 -3.80 -7.35 2.28
N VAL A 52 -4.32 -8.33 3.01
CA VAL A 52 -4.91 -9.55 2.44
C VAL A 52 -6.36 -9.62 2.86
N THR A 53 -7.26 -9.83 1.91
CA THR A 53 -8.71 -9.88 2.17
C THR A 53 -9.36 -11.07 1.47
N LEU A 54 -10.40 -11.61 2.08
CA LEU A 54 -11.31 -12.55 1.44
C LEU A 54 -12.44 -11.76 0.80
N ALA A 55 -12.74 -12.02 -0.47
CA ALA A 55 -13.80 -11.34 -1.20
C ALA A 55 -14.69 -12.33 -1.96
N ARG A 56 -15.93 -11.90 -2.21
CA ARG A 56 -16.90 -12.63 -3.04
C ARG A 56 -16.66 -12.30 -4.51
N THR A 57 -16.55 -13.31 -5.37
CA THR A 57 -16.30 -13.10 -6.81
C THR A 57 -17.43 -12.36 -7.52
N SER A 58 -18.69 -12.64 -7.16
CA SER A 58 -19.85 -12.09 -7.87
C SER A 58 -20.06 -10.58 -7.66
N SER A 59 -19.73 -10.07 -6.47
CA SER A 59 -19.96 -8.68 -6.08
C SER A 59 -18.67 -7.89 -5.86
N TYR A 60 -17.51 -8.55 -5.90
CA TYR A 60 -16.21 -8.00 -5.47
C TYR A 60 -16.23 -7.43 -4.04
N GLU A 61 -17.21 -7.83 -3.24
CA GLU A 61 -17.37 -7.39 -1.87
C GLU A 61 -16.33 -8.08 -1.00
N ARG A 62 -15.54 -7.28 -0.28
CA ARG A 62 -14.61 -7.79 0.75
C ARG A 62 -15.43 -8.26 1.94
N LEU A 63 -15.23 -9.50 2.34
CA LEU A 63 -15.97 -10.20 3.40
C LEU A 63 -15.19 -10.24 4.71
N ALA A 64 -13.86 -10.36 4.62
CA ALA A 64 -12.99 -10.38 5.79
C ALA A 64 -11.59 -9.85 5.46
N ILE A 65 -10.90 -9.33 6.47
CA ILE A 65 -9.46 -9.06 6.42
C ILE A 65 -8.74 -10.28 6.98
N LEU A 66 -7.89 -10.88 6.16
CA LEU A 66 -7.07 -12.03 6.53
C LEU A 66 -5.71 -11.58 7.10
N ASP A 67 -5.18 -10.47 6.59
CA ASP A 67 -4.00 -9.80 7.14
C ASP A 67 -4.09 -8.28 6.91
N SER A 68 -3.97 -7.50 7.98
CA SER A 68 -3.97 -6.04 7.93
C SER A 68 -2.57 -5.43 7.86
N SER A 69 -1.50 -6.24 7.96
CA SER A 69 -0.11 -5.79 8.15
C SER A 69 0.07 -4.85 9.35
N SER A 70 -0.69 -5.06 10.44
CA SER A 70 -0.72 -4.16 11.60
C SER A 70 0.66 -3.85 12.20
N ARG A 71 1.55 -4.84 12.29
CA ARG A 71 2.94 -4.67 12.75
C ARG A 71 3.73 -3.73 11.84
N LEU A 72 3.63 -3.90 10.51
CA LEU A 72 4.28 -3.02 9.54
C LEU A 72 3.72 -1.61 9.62
N ARG A 73 2.40 -1.46 9.76
CA ARG A 73 1.75 -0.16 9.95
C ARG A 73 2.25 0.57 11.18
N LYS A 74 2.28 -0.10 12.33
CA LYS A 74 2.80 0.45 13.59
C LYS A 74 4.26 0.90 13.42
N ARG A 75 5.08 0.10 12.71
CA ARG A 75 6.48 0.43 12.44
C ARG A 75 6.61 1.66 11.52
N LEU A 76 5.86 1.71 10.42
CA LEU A 76 5.92 2.77 9.42
C LEU A 76 5.37 4.11 9.92
N LYS A 77 4.41 4.11 10.85
CA LYS A 77 3.91 5.33 11.50
C LYS A 77 5.00 6.18 12.17
N ARG A 78 6.16 5.60 12.45
CA ARG A 78 7.32 6.31 13.04
C ARG A 78 8.20 7.03 12.02
N PHE A 79 7.94 6.84 10.73
CA PHE A 79 8.74 7.42 9.63
C PHE A 79 7.88 8.37 8.82
N SER A 80 8.49 9.43 8.28
CA SER A 80 7.87 10.30 7.30
C SER A 80 7.85 9.62 5.92
N LYS A 81 6.67 9.52 5.30
CA LYS A 81 6.52 8.97 3.94
C LYS A 81 7.13 9.97 2.94
N PRO A 82 7.93 9.51 1.95
CA PRO A 82 8.38 10.38 0.88
C PRO A 82 7.19 10.88 0.05
N GLN A 83 7.32 12.05 -0.56
CA GLN A 83 6.30 12.55 -1.48
C GLN A 83 6.52 11.89 -2.85
N MET A 84 5.52 11.16 -3.33
CA MET A 84 5.59 10.44 -4.59
C MET A 84 5.07 11.30 -5.73
N LYS A 85 5.91 11.58 -6.73
CA LYS A 85 5.51 12.33 -7.93
C LYS A 85 5.74 11.51 -9.18
N HIS A 86 4.72 11.39 -10.01
CA HIS A 86 4.83 10.79 -11.34
C HIS A 86 4.90 11.92 -12.36
N ILE A 87 5.94 11.91 -13.19
CA ILE A 87 6.12 12.87 -14.28
C ILE A 87 6.27 12.11 -15.59
N ILE A 88 5.86 12.76 -16.68
CA ILE A 88 6.11 12.29 -18.03
C ILE A 88 7.21 13.17 -18.58
N VAL A 89 8.29 12.56 -19.05
CA VAL A 89 9.42 13.25 -19.66
C VAL A 89 9.42 12.90 -21.14
N GLU A 90 9.45 13.93 -21.99
CA GLU A 90 9.60 13.75 -23.42
C GLU A 90 11.07 13.45 -23.74
N MET A 91 11.28 12.38 -24.50
CA MET A 91 12.58 11.94 -24.98
C MET A 91 12.75 12.29 -26.45
N GLU A 92 13.96 12.10 -26.97
CA GLU A 92 14.23 12.18 -28.40
C GLU A 92 13.26 11.30 -29.20
N PHE A 93 12.99 11.71 -30.46
CA PHE A 93 12.07 11.02 -31.37
C PHE A 93 10.62 10.91 -30.88
N GLY A 94 10.21 11.69 -29.87
CA GLY A 94 8.83 11.78 -29.42
C GLY A 94 8.39 10.65 -28.47
N TYR A 95 9.33 9.82 -27.99
CA TYR A 95 9.05 8.86 -26.94
C TYR A 95 8.73 9.57 -25.63
N LYS A 96 7.88 8.97 -24.79
CA LYS A 96 7.48 9.51 -23.49
C LYS A 96 7.87 8.53 -22.38
N ALA A 97 8.79 8.93 -21.51
CA ALA A 97 9.19 8.17 -20.35
C ALA A 97 8.30 8.52 -19.15
N GLN A 98 7.73 7.50 -18.50
CA GLN A 98 7.04 7.66 -17.23
C GLN A 98 8.04 7.50 -16.08
N VAL A 99 8.27 8.57 -15.32
CA VAL A 99 9.25 8.60 -14.24
C VAL A 99 8.53 8.72 -12.90
N ARG A 100 9.00 7.94 -11.91
CA ARG A 100 8.53 8.00 -10.53
C ARG A 100 9.61 8.58 -9.63
N MET A 101 9.34 9.72 -9.01
CA MET A 101 10.25 10.39 -8.08
C MET A 101 9.81 10.17 -6.64
N HIS A 102 10.78 9.90 -5.77
CA HIS A 102 10.62 9.88 -4.32
C HIS A 102 11.26 11.16 -3.77
N LEU A 103 10.43 12.12 -3.40
CA LEU A 103 10.90 13.42 -2.93
C LEU A 103 11.01 13.40 -1.40
N PRO A 104 11.96 14.16 -0.81
CA PRO A 104 12.05 14.32 0.63
C PRO A 104 10.71 14.77 1.23
N ALA A 105 10.35 14.22 2.39
CA ALA A 105 9.07 14.54 3.03
C ALA A 105 8.91 16.05 3.32
N ILE A 106 10.01 16.75 3.58
CA ILE A 106 10.04 18.17 3.91
C ILE A 106 10.05 19.11 2.70
N LEU A 107 10.26 18.56 1.49
CA LEU A 107 10.41 19.36 0.28
C LEU A 107 9.17 20.23 0.04
N ARG A 108 9.37 21.54 -0.05
CA ARG A 108 8.31 22.52 -0.38
C ARG A 108 8.41 22.92 -1.85
N GLU A 109 7.27 23.29 -2.46
CA GLU A 109 7.20 23.64 -3.89
C GLU A 109 8.06 24.85 -4.28
N TYR A 110 8.34 25.75 -3.33
CA TYR A 110 9.09 27.00 -3.53
C TYR A 110 10.45 26.99 -2.80
N GLU A 111 11.04 25.82 -2.63
CA GLU A 111 12.31 25.69 -1.91
C GLU A 111 13.49 25.87 -2.88
N ASP A 112 14.33 26.88 -2.64
CA ASP A 112 15.54 27.14 -3.44
C ASP A 112 16.68 26.15 -3.16
N THR A 113 16.45 25.16 -2.30
CA THR A 113 17.45 24.16 -1.91
C THR A 113 17.59 23.12 -3.00
N THR A 114 18.81 22.93 -3.49
CA THR A 114 19.13 21.87 -4.45
C THR A 114 19.36 20.55 -3.73
N PHE A 115 18.72 19.48 -4.21
CA PHE A 115 18.88 18.14 -3.67
C PHE A 115 19.66 17.26 -4.66
N PRO A 116 20.54 16.37 -4.18
CA PRO A 116 21.18 15.39 -5.04
C PRO A 116 20.13 14.43 -5.62
N LEU A 117 20.22 14.18 -6.93
CA LEU A 117 19.39 13.18 -7.60
C LEU A 117 20.11 11.83 -7.59
N VAL A 118 19.44 10.81 -7.03
CA VAL A 118 19.87 9.41 -7.17
C VAL A 118 19.00 8.73 -8.21
N LEU A 119 19.61 8.32 -9.32
CA LEU A 119 18.94 7.54 -10.35
C LEU A 119 19.04 6.06 -10.00
N LEU A 120 17.89 5.40 -9.88
CA LEU A 120 17.79 3.95 -9.76
C LEU A 120 17.39 3.39 -11.13
N VAL A 121 18.27 2.56 -11.70
CA VAL A 121 18.13 1.89 -13.01
C VAL A 121 17.91 0.39 -12.84
#